data_AF-A0A453JQY6-F1
#
_entry.id   AF-A0A453JQY6-F1
#
_cell.length_a   1.000
_cell.length_b   1.000
_cell.length_c   1.000
_cell.angle_alpha   90.00
_cell.angle_beta   90.00
_cell.angle_gamma   90.00
#
_symmetry.space_group_name_H-M   'P 1'
#
loop_
_entity.id
_entity.type
_entity.pdbx_description
1 polymer ?
#
loop_
_entity_poly.entity_id
_entity_poly.type
_entity_poly.pdbx_seq_one_letter_code
_entity_poly.pdbx_strand_id
1 'polypeptide(L)'
;VVGGEDIFATIRWSQKLLYDNGQFSVDIPFRFPHYVNPLPKLFTKKEKIQLTVNSGVSKEVLLQGTSHPLKEKTRQGEKLFFLHEAVVENWSIKDFTFSYSVYSGDVSGGVLVQRSTLRDYDDRDIFSIFLLPGNNQKRKIFRKAVVFIVDTSGSMQGKPIENVKNAISTAVSELEEGDYFNIVTFNDELHSFSSCLEKVNGKTTENAINWMNLNFVAQGGTDIMHPLTEVQYLENYTS
;
A
#
# COMPACT_ATOMS: atom_id res chain seq x y z
N VAL A 1 24.11 -30.63 -18.06
CA VAL A 1 23.78 -30.00 -19.35
C VAL A 1 24.85 -30.43 -20.33
N VAL A 2 24.49 -31.17 -21.38
CA VAL A 2 25.44 -31.54 -22.42
C VAL A 2 25.66 -30.32 -23.32
N GLY A 3 26.88 -30.13 -23.81
CA GLY A 3 27.18 -29.00 -24.70
C GLY A 3 26.30 -29.05 -25.96
N GLY A 4 25.60 -27.95 -26.25
CA GLY A 4 24.75 -27.81 -27.44
C GLY A 4 23.25 -28.08 -27.23
N GLU A 5 22.81 -28.33 -25.99
CA GLU A 5 21.38 -28.49 -25.68
C GLU A 5 20.70 -27.16 -25.34
N ASP A 6 19.48 -26.98 -25.83
CA ASP A 6 18.62 -25.87 -25.45
C ASP A 6 18.07 -26.07 -24.03
N ILE A 7 18.20 -25.03 -23.18
CA ILE A 7 17.65 -25.03 -21.82
C ILE A 7 16.38 -24.20 -21.80
N PHE A 8 15.30 -24.79 -21.30
CA PHE A 8 14.02 -24.10 -21.09
C PHE A 8 13.68 -24.06 -19.60
N ALA A 9 13.32 -22.88 -19.11
CA ALA A 9 12.82 -22.67 -17.76
C ALA A 9 11.44 -22.01 -17.82
N THR A 10 10.47 -22.55 -17.08
CA THR A 10 9.13 -21.97 -16.96
C THR A 10 8.81 -21.79 -15.48
N ILE A 11 8.44 -20.56 -15.11
CA ILE A 11 8.06 -20.20 -13.73
C ILE A 11 6.61 -19.70 -13.76
N ARG A 12 5.82 -20.12 -12.78
CA ARG A 12 4.42 -19.69 -12.61
C ARG A 12 4.19 -19.31 -11.16
N TRP A 13 3.50 -18.21 -10.94
CA TRP A 13 3.11 -17.75 -9.60
C TRP A 13 1.82 -16.94 -9.67
N SER A 14 1.27 -16.60 -8.50
CA SER A 14 0.10 -15.75 -8.34
C SER A 14 0.28 -14.82 -7.15
N GLN A 15 -0.18 -13.58 -7.26
CA GLN A 15 -0.16 -12.60 -6.17
C GLN A 15 -1.42 -11.75 -6.18
N LYS A 16 -1.76 -11.16 -5.03
CA LYS A 16 -2.77 -10.10 -4.97
C LYS A 16 -2.19 -8.81 -5.56
N LEU A 17 -2.99 -8.10 -6.33
CA LEU A 17 -2.61 -6.75 -6.80
C LEU A 17 -2.72 -5.76 -5.64
N LEU A 18 -1.77 -4.82 -5.58
CA LEU A 18 -1.85 -3.73 -4.62
C LEU A 18 -2.85 -2.70 -5.14
N TYR A 19 -3.75 -2.23 -4.28
CA TYR A 19 -4.64 -1.11 -4.56
C TYR A 19 -4.30 0.03 -3.60
N ASP A 20 -3.78 1.11 -4.15
CA ASP A 20 -3.42 2.30 -3.40
C ASP A 20 -3.75 3.56 -4.20
N ASN A 21 -4.24 4.60 -3.53
CA ASN A 21 -4.55 5.89 -4.12
C ASN A 21 -5.38 5.82 -5.43
N GLY A 22 -6.35 4.89 -5.49
CA GLY A 22 -7.22 4.73 -6.66
C GLY A 22 -6.66 3.88 -7.80
N GLN A 23 -5.48 3.27 -7.64
CA GLN A 23 -4.78 2.56 -8.69
C GLN A 23 -4.43 1.13 -8.26
N PHE A 24 -4.54 0.20 -9.21
CA PHE A 24 -3.96 -1.12 -9.11
C PHE A 24 -2.53 -1.11 -9.63
N SER A 25 -1.62 -1.76 -8.93
CA SER A 25 -0.23 -1.93 -9.37
C SER A 25 0.27 -3.37 -9.20
N VAL A 26 1.16 -3.74 -10.11
CA VAL A 26 1.94 -4.98 -10.05
C VAL A 26 3.40 -4.66 -10.30
N ASP A 27 4.27 -5.24 -9.47
CA ASP A 27 5.72 -5.27 -9.63
C ASP A 27 6.14 -6.74 -9.71
N ILE A 28 6.93 -7.05 -10.73
CA ILE A 28 7.43 -8.39 -11.02
C ILE A 28 8.94 -8.29 -11.27
N PRO A 29 9.77 -9.03 -10.53
CA PRO A 29 11.18 -9.14 -10.84
C PRO A 29 11.40 -9.58 -12.29
N PHE A 30 11.98 -8.69 -13.09
CA PHE A 30 12.24 -8.92 -14.52
C PHE A 30 13.62 -8.45 -14.94
N ARG A 31 14.53 -8.36 -13.96
CA ARG A 31 15.94 -8.04 -14.14
C ARG A 31 16.76 -9.30 -14.36
N PHE A 32 17.60 -9.27 -15.38
CA PHE A 32 18.52 -10.36 -15.69
C PHE A 32 19.96 -9.91 -15.46
N PRO A 33 20.70 -10.58 -14.55
CA PRO A 33 22.12 -10.28 -14.33
C PRO A 33 22.96 -10.46 -15.60
N HIS A 34 24.05 -9.70 -15.72
CA HIS A 34 24.93 -9.74 -16.90
C HIS A 34 25.48 -11.14 -17.21
N TYR A 35 25.72 -11.98 -16.19
CA TYR A 35 26.22 -13.34 -16.37
C TYR A 35 25.18 -14.31 -16.96
N VAL A 36 23.90 -13.96 -16.97
CA VAL A 36 22.84 -14.71 -17.69
C VAL A 36 22.92 -14.43 -19.21
N ASN A 37 23.80 -13.52 -19.63
CA ASN A 37 24.09 -13.20 -21.02
C ASN A 37 25.59 -13.39 -21.34
N PRO A 38 26.11 -14.63 -21.36
CA PRO A 38 27.55 -14.87 -21.49
C PRO A 38 28.11 -14.45 -22.86
N LEU A 39 27.28 -14.34 -23.91
CA LEU A 39 27.71 -14.03 -25.28
C LEU A 39 26.73 -13.09 -26.00
N PRO A 40 26.70 -11.78 -25.68
CA PRO A 40 25.70 -10.84 -26.17
C PRO A 40 25.64 -10.72 -27.69
N LYS A 41 26.78 -10.89 -28.36
CA LYS A 41 26.97 -10.62 -29.80
C LYS A 41 26.74 -11.81 -30.72
N LEU A 42 26.56 -13.02 -30.17
CA LEU A 42 26.43 -14.25 -30.96
C LEU A 42 24.99 -14.64 -31.25
N PHE A 43 24.03 -14.21 -30.41
CA PHE A 43 22.64 -14.61 -30.54
C PHE A 43 21.68 -13.41 -30.48
N THR A 44 20.76 -13.39 -31.43
CA THR A 44 19.59 -12.51 -31.41
C THR A 44 18.70 -12.88 -30.23
N LYS A 45 18.42 -11.91 -29.35
CA LYS A 45 17.53 -12.13 -28.21
C LYS A 45 16.18 -11.53 -28.54
N LYS A 46 15.13 -12.20 -28.08
CA LYS A 46 13.76 -11.77 -28.26
C LYS A 46 13.12 -11.64 -26.89
N GLU A 47 12.65 -10.43 -26.60
CA GLU A 47 11.85 -10.16 -25.42
C GLU A 47 10.38 -10.08 -25.85
N LYS A 48 9.51 -10.79 -25.12
CA LYS A 48 8.07 -10.77 -25.36
C LYS A 48 7.33 -10.70 -24.02
N ILE A 49 6.51 -9.68 -23.86
CA ILE A 49 5.64 -9.50 -22.69
C ILE A 49 4.20 -9.45 -23.19
N GLN A 50 3.40 -10.40 -22.69
CA GLN A 50 1.96 -10.45 -22.94
C GLN A 50 1.25 -10.18 -21.63
N LEU A 51 0.47 -9.09 -21.61
CA LEU A 51 -0.31 -8.71 -20.44
C LEU A 51 -1.79 -8.70 -20.81
N THR A 52 -2.59 -9.41 -20.02
CA THR A 52 -4.05 -9.36 -20.11
C THR A 52 -4.58 -8.77 -18.81
N VAL A 53 -5.30 -7.65 -18.92
CA VAL A 53 -5.97 -7.03 -17.78
C VAL A 53 -7.44 -7.37 -17.89
N ASN A 54 -8.03 -7.95 -16.84
CA ASN A 54 -9.47 -8.04 -16.69
C ASN A 54 -9.89 -7.26 -15.44
N SER A 55 -10.62 -6.16 -15.62
CA SER A 55 -11.10 -5.34 -14.49
C SER A 55 -12.26 -5.99 -13.72
N GLY A 56 -12.94 -6.99 -14.29
CA GLY A 56 -14.12 -7.61 -13.69
C GLY A 56 -15.33 -6.67 -13.56
N VAL A 57 -15.23 -5.46 -14.12
CA VAL A 57 -16.28 -4.45 -14.13
C VAL A 57 -16.33 -3.80 -15.51
N SER A 58 -17.54 -3.47 -15.96
CA SER A 58 -17.81 -2.75 -17.21
C SER A 58 -17.56 -1.23 -17.06
N LYS A 59 -16.38 -0.87 -16.56
CA LYS A 59 -15.92 0.51 -16.36
C LYS A 59 -14.66 0.76 -17.18
N GLU A 60 -14.36 2.03 -17.42
CA GLU A 60 -13.18 2.42 -18.17
C GLU A 60 -11.92 2.09 -17.37
N VAL A 61 -11.00 1.37 -18.03
CA VAL A 61 -9.65 1.10 -17.52
C VAL A 61 -8.69 2.10 -18.13
N LEU A 62 -8.02 2.88 -17.27
CA LEU A 62 -7.05 3.89 -17.65
C LEU A 62 -5.64 3.41 -17.26
N LEU A 63 -4.74 3.35 -18.24
CA LEU A 63 -3.33 3.07 -18.01
C LEU A 63 -2.69 4.23 -17.24
N GLN A 64 -2.03 3.93 -16.12
CA GLN A 64 -1.35 4.92 -15.29
C GLN A 64 0.16 4.87 -15.50
N GLY A 65 0.73 3.68 -15.67
CA GLY A 65 2.16 3.51 -15.85
C GLY A 65 2.56 2.13 -16.34
N THR A 66 3.70 2.07 -17.03
CA THR A 66 4.32 0.82 -17.47
C THR A 66 5.84 0.99 -17.55
N SER A 67 6.61 0.01 -17.08
CA SER A 67 8.07 0.05 -17.21
C SER A 67 8.57 -0.36 -18.60
N HIS A 68 7.74 -1.06 -19.38
CA HIS A 68 8.06 -1.54 -20.74
C HIS A 68 7.08 -0.96 -21.77
N PRO A 69 7.47 -0.81 -23.06
CA PRO A 69 6.65 -0.15 -24.08
C PRO A 69 5.52 -1.07 -24.59
N LEU A 70 4.56 -1.34 -23.72
CA LEU A 70 3.36 -2.13 -24.01
C LEU A 70 2.45 -1.38 -24.99
N LYS A 71 2.01 -2.08 -26.04
CA LYS A 71 1.00 -1.58 -26.98
C LYS A 71 -0.33 -2.29 -26.75
N GLU A 72 -1.41 -1.55 -26.54
CA GLU A 72 -2.77 -2.11 -26.54
C GLU A 72 -3.06 -2.70 -27.94
N LYS A 73 -3.46 -3.97 -27.99
CA LYS A 73 -3.75 -4.69 -29.23
C LYS A 73 -5.23 -4.85 -29.45
N THR A 74 -5.98 -5.14 -28.39
CA THR A 74 -7.39 -5.46 -28.47
C THR A 74 -8.06 -5.15 -27.14
N ARG A 75 -9.32 -4.72 -27.23
CA ARG A 75 -10.22 -4.55 -26.09
C ARG A 75 -11.49 -5.38 -26.33
N GLN A 76 -11.83 -6.23 -25.38
CA GLN A 76 -13.02 -7.08 -25.42
C GLN A 76 -13.78 -6.93 -24.10
N GLY A 77 -14.76 -6.01 -24.07
CA GLY A 77 -15.48 -5.66 -22.84
C GLY A 77 -14.52 -5.17 -21.75
N GLU A 78 -14.50 -5.87 -20.62
CA GLU A 78 -13.63 -5.63 -19.46
C GLU A 78 -12.18 -6.14 -19.62
N LYS A 79 -11.87 -6.82 -20.73
CA LYS A 79 -10.55 -7.38 -21.00
C LYS A 79 -9.74 -6.52 -21.96
N LEU A 80 -8.53 -6.15 -21.54
CA LEU A 80 -7.55 -5.43 -22.34
C LEU A 80 -6.34 -6.33 -22.58
N PHE A 81 -5.86 -6.34 -23.83
CA PHE A 81 -4.70 -7.12 -24.24
C PHE A 81 -3.57 -6.20 -24.66
N PHE A 82 -2.41 -6.35 -24.02
CA PHE A 82 -1.20 -5.60 -24.31
C PHE A 82 -0.08 -6.54 -24.75
N LEU A 83 0.72 -6.06 -25.70
CA LEU A 83 1.88 -6.77 -26.20
C LEU A 83 3.08 -5.83 -26.32
N HIS A 84 4.21 -6.28 -25.77
CA HIS A 84 5.53 -5.82 -26.12
C HIS A 84 6.31 -6.98 -26.74
N GLU A 85 6.93 -6.74 -27.88
CA GLU A 85 7.74 -7.73 -28.59
C GLU A 85 8.87 -7.02 -29.32
N ALA A 86 10.11 -7.32 -28.96
CA ALA A 86 11.29 -6.66 -29.51
C ALA A 86 12.47 -7.63 -29.60
N VAL A 87 13.32 -7.38 -30.61
CA VAL A 87 14.67 -7.93 -30.64
C VAL A 87 15.56 -7.02 -29.80
N VAL A 88 16.24 -7.58 -28.80
CA VAL A 88 17.02 -6.83 -27.82
C VAL A 88 18.49 -7.25 -27.86
N GLU A 89 19.39 -6.29 -27.66
CA GLU A 89 20.83 -6.58 -27.54
C GLU A 89 21.16 -7.20 -26.18
N ASN A 90 20.54 -6.66 -25.12
CA ASN A 90 20.69 -7.08 -23.73
C ASN A 90 19.32 -7.42 -23.14
N TRP A 91 19.30 -8.37 -22.20
CA TRP A 91 18.10 -8.65 -21.41
C TRP A 91 17.70 -7.45 -20.55
N SER A 92 16.43 -7.39 -20.14
CA SER A 92 15.94 -6.30 -19.32
C SER A 92 16.73 -6.15 -18.03
N ILE A 93 17.06 -4.89 -17.72
CA ILE A 93 17.70 -4.45 -16.48
C ILE A 93 16.72 -3.71 -15.57
N LYS A 94 15.42 -3.78 -15.89
CA LYS A 94 14.34 -3.16 -15.12
C LYS A 94 13.30 -4.20 -14.74
N ASP A 95 12.76 -4.09 -13.54
CA ASP A 95 11.61 -4.90 -13.15
C ASP A 95 10.38 -4.52 -13.99
N PHE A 96 9.49 -5.47 -14.17
CA PHE A 96 8.24 -5.23 -14.85
C PHE A 96 7.27 -4.58 -13.87
N THR A 97 6.88 -3.35 -14.15
CA THR A 97 5.86 -2.63 -13.39
C THR A 97 4.73 -2.24 -14.33
N PHE A 98 3.51 -2.38 -13.84
CA PHE A 98 2.31 -1.98 -14.55
C PHE A 98 1.28 -1.46 -13.55
N SER A 99 0.70 -0.30 -13.85
CA SER A 99 -0.37 0.27 -13.05
C SER A 99 -1.52 0.78 -13.91
N TYR A 100 -2.73 0.56 -13.41
CA TYR A 100 -3.96 1.00 -14.05
C TYR A 100 -4.97 1.43 -13.00
N SER A 101 -5.90 2.30 -13.39
CA SER A 101 -7.06 2.64 -12.57
C SER A 101 -8.33 2.20 -13.28
N VAL A 102 -9.37 1.96 -12.47
CA VAL A 102 -10.72 1.70 -12.96
C VAL A 102 -11.54 2.93 -12.61
N TYR A 103 -11.85 3.74 -13.61
CA TYR A 103 -12.56 4.99 -13.37
C TYR A 103 -14.05 4.73 -13.10
N SER A 104 -14.51 5.15 -11.92
CA SER A 104 -15.93 5.23 -11.60
C SER A 104 -16.17 6.36 -10.61
N GLY A 105 -17.24 7.13 -10.80
CA GLY A 105 -17.71 8.06 -9.76
C GLY A 105 -18.16 7.29 -8.52
N ASP A 106 -18.98 6.26 -8.73
CA ASP A 106 -19.60 5.48 -7.65
C ASP A 106 -18.81 4.23 -7.28
N VAL A 107 -19.08 3.70 -6.08
CA VAL A 107 -18.62 2.39 -5.65
C VAL A 107 -19.04 1.35 -6.70
N SER A 108 -18.08 0.55 -7.13
CA SER A 108 -18.28 -0.52 -8.11
C SER A 108 -17.79 -1.82 -7.53
N GLY A 109 -18.15 -2.95 -8.12
CA GLY A 109 -17.70 -4.24 -7.64
C GLY A 109 -18.30 -5.36 -8.46
N GLY A 110 -17.92 -6.57 -8.12
CA GLY A 110 -18.36 -7.75 -8.82
C GLY A 110 -18.23 -9.00 -7.96
N VAL A 111 -18.88 -10.05 -8.44
CA VAL A 111 -18.73 -11.40 -7.91
C VAL A 111 -18.17 -12.27 -9.02
N LEU A 112 -16.99 -12.84 -8.77
CA LEU A 112 -16.42 -13.88 -9.63
C LEU A 112 -16.82 -15.22 -9.04
N VAL A 113 -17.40 -16.10 -9.86
CA VAL A 113 -17.79 -17.45 -9.46
C VAL A 113 -17.06 -18.45 -10.35
N GLN A 114 -16.35 -19.38 -9.72
CA GLN A 114 -15.66 -20.48 -10.38
C GLN A 114 -16.24 -21.78 -9.85
N ARG A 115 -16.85 -22.55 -10.76
CA ARG A 115 -17.33 -23.90 -10.43
C ARG A 115 -16.17 -24.87 -10.29
N SER A 116 -16.29 -25.82 -9.37
CA SER A 116 -15.32 -26.90 -9.30
C SER A 116 -15.35 -27.76 -10.57
N THR A 117 -14.18 -28.21 -10.99
CA THR A 117 -14.01 -29.17 -12.08
C THR A 117 -13.61 -30.54 -11.52
N LEU A 118 -13.89 -31.62 -12.25
CA LEU A 118 -13.57 -33.00 -11.83
C LEU A 118 -12.08 -33.27 -11.56
N ARG A 119 -11.19 -32.30 -11.80
CA ARG A 119 -9.75 -32.38 -11.60
C ARG A 119 -9.26 -31.56 -10.41
N ASP A 120 -10.16 -30.79 -9.77
CA ASP A 120 -9.80 -29.98 -8.63
C ASP A 120 -9.72 -30.85 -7.37
N TYR A 121 -8.73 -30.56 -6.52
CA TYR A 121 -8.56 -31.24 -5.24
C TYR A 121 -9.70 -30.91 -4.27
N ASP A 122 -10.30 -29.72 -4.42
CA ASP A 122 -11.46 -29.24 -3.70
C ASP A 122 -12.67 -29.24 -4.65
N ASP A 123 -13.72 -29.99 -4.28
CA ASP A 123 -14.93 -30.16 -5.08
C ASP A 123 -15.95 -29.03 -4.88
N ARG A 124 -15.62 -28.03 -4.06
CA ARG A 124 -16.50 -26.89 -3.77
C ARG A 124 -16.37 -25.79 -4.82
N ASP A 125 -17.51 -25.19 -5.16
CA ASP A 125 -17.54 -23.94 -5.92
C ASP A 125 -16.89 -22.81 -5.11
N ILE A 126 -16.11 -21.98 -5.81
CA ILE A 126 -15.40 -20.83 -5.21
C ILE A 126 -16.04 -19.56 -5.74
N PHE A 127 -16.21 -18.57 -4.86
CA PHE A 127 -16.55 -17.23 -5.26
C PHE A 127 -15.62 -16.20 -4.63
N SER A 128 -15.47 -15.06 -5.31
CA SER A 128 -14.74 -13.89 -4.83
C SER A 128 -15.61 -12.67 -5.03
N ILE A 129 -15.82 -11.91 -3.95
CA ILE A 129 -16.53 -10.63 -3.98
C ILE A 129 -15.46 -9.54 -3.83
N PHE A 130 -15.50 -8.54 -4.70
CA PHE A 130 -14.64 -7.38 -4.59
C PHE A 130 -15.44 -6.09 -4.73
N LEU A 131 -15.02 -5.08 -3.98
CA LEU A 131 -15.58 -3.73 -3.99
C LEU A 131 -14.45 -2.74 -4.28
N LEU A 132 -14.69 -1.87 -5.26
CA LEU A 132 -13.83 -0.80 -5.69
C LEU A 132 -14.44 0.53 -5.23
N PRO A 133 -13.73 1.31 -4.39
CA PRO A 133 -14.20 2.62 -3.99
C PRO A 133 -14.26 3.54 -5.22
N GLY A 134 -15.38 4.23 -5.43
CA GLY A 134 -15.49 5.25 -6.48
C GLY A 134 -14.64 6.50 -6.20
N ASN A 135 -14.37 7.32 -7.20
CA ASN A 135 -13.55 8.54 -7.07
C ASN A 135 -14.36 9.79 -6.70
N ASN A 136 -15.53 9.62 -6.08
CA ASN A 136 -16.36 10.75 -5.63
C ASN A 136 -15.64 11.55 -4.53
N GLN A 137 -15.20 12.76 -4.87
CA GLN A 137 -14.61 13.73 -3.92
C GLN A 137 -15.60 14.22 -2.85
N LYS A 138 -16.91 14.07 -3.09
CA LYS A 138 -17.99 14.39 -2.13
C LYS A 138 -18.26 13.24 -1.17
N ARG A 139 -17.21 12.63 -0.62
CA ARG A 139 -17.40 11.66 0.47
C ARG A 139 -17.71 12.42 1.75
N LYS A 140 -18.68 11.93 2.51
CA LYS A 140 -18.82 12.34 3.91
C LYS A 140 -17.54 11.89 4.61
N ILE A 141 -16.64 12.83 4.85
CA ILE A 141 -15.41 12.56 5.59
C ILE A 141 -15.87 12.17 6.99
N PHE A 142 -15.61 10.91 7.35
CA PHE A 142 -15.84 10.46 8.72
C PHE A 142 -14.85 11.20 9.60
N ARG A 143 -15.36 11.83 10.66
CA ARG A 143 -14.50 12.45 11.65
C ARG A 143 -13.63 11.38 12.27
N LYS A 144 -12.33 11.63 12.29
CA LYS A 144 -11.35 10.71 12.87
C LYS A 144 -11.21 11.04 14.35
N ALA A 145 -11.01 10.00 15.16
CA ALA A 145 -10.50 10.13 16.51
C ALA A 145 -9.15 9.42 16.55
N VAL A 146 -8.06 10.13 16.86
CA VAL A 146 -6.70 9.60 16.80
C VAL A 146 -5.97 9.82 18.12
N VAL A 147 -5.51 8.75 18.75
CA VAL A 147 -4.64 8.85 19.94
C VAL A 147 -3.22 8.49 19.54
N PHE A 148 -2.29 9.43 19.70
CA PHE A 148 -0.87 9.20 19.48
C PHE A 148 -0.24 8.68 20.78
N ILE A 149 0.17 7.42 20.80
CA ILE A 149 0.87 6.81 21.93
C ILE A 149 2.38 6.82 21.63
N VAL A 150 3.17 7.40 22.52
CA VAL A 150 4.56 7.75 22.25
C VAL A 150 5.49 7.25 23.33
N ASP A 151 6.47 6.44 22.94
CA ASP A 151 7.55 6.00 23.82
C ASP A 151 8.49 7.18 24.09
N THR A 152 8.72 7.50 25.37
CA THR A 152 9.68 8.49 25.87
C THR A 152 10.72 7.85 26.79
N SER A 153 10.99 6.56 26.64
CA SER A 153 12.05 5.83 27.36
C SER A 153 13.44 6.40 27.07
N GLY A 154 14.42 6.07 27.91
CA GLY A 154 15.80 6.50 27.72
C GLY A 154 16.42 6.10 26.37
N SER A 155 15.89 5.04 25.73
CA SER A 155 16.33 4.60 24.40
C SER A 155 16.01 5.61 23.29
N MET A 156 15.05 6.51 23.53
CA MET A 156 14.60 7.52 22.58
C MET A 156 15.49 8.77 22.55
N GLN A 157 16.55 8.83 23.37
CA GLN A 157 17.42 10.00 23.51
C GLN A 157 18.05 10.43 22.18
N GLY A 158 18.04 11.75 21.93
CA GLY A 158 18.65 12.36 20.75
C GLY A 158 17.74 12.28 19.53
N LYS A 159 18.27 11.73 18.42
CA LYS A 159 17.58 11.75 17.12
C LYS A 159 16.21 11.05 17.11
N PRO A 160 15.98 9.92 17.81
CA PRO A 160 14.66 9.26 17.80
C PRO A 160 13.55 10.16 18.33
N ILE A 161 13.71 10.79 19.50
CA ILE A 161 12.67 11.67 20.07
C ILE A 161 12.45 12.92 19.21
N GLU A 162 13.50 13.48 18.59
CA GLU A 162 13.37 14.60 17.66
C GLU A 162 12.56 14.23 16.41
N ASN A 163 12.84 13.05 15.82
CA ASN A 163 12.08 12.55 14.68
C ASN A 163 10.61 12.34 15.03
N VAL A 164 10.33 11.81 16.22
CA VAL A 164 8.95 11.59 16.68
C VAL A 164 8.22 12.91 16.91
N LYS A 165 8.86 13.92 17.52
CA LYS A 165 8.29 15.27 17.65
C LYS A 165 7.89 15.86 16.30
N ASN A 166 8.76 15.74 15.30
CA ASN A 166 8.49 16.22 13.95
C ASN A 166 7.34 15.43 13.30
N ALA A 167 7.36 14.10 13.37
CA ALA A 167 6.34 13.25 12.79
C ALA A 167 4.94 13.52 13.38
N ILE A 168 4.85 13.67 14.70
CA ILE A 168 3.57 13.96 15.38
C ILE A 168 3.10 15.38 15.08
N SER A 169 4.00 16.37 15.07
CA SER A 169 3.65 17.74 14.67
C SER A 169 3.05 17.78 13.26
N THR A 170 3.67 17.07 12.31
CA THR A 170 3.15 16.94 10.94
C THR A 170 1.80 16.22 10.94
N ALA A 171 1.69 15.07 11.60
CA ALA A 171 0.46 14.29 11.62
C ALA A 171 -0.73 15.06 12.23
N VAL A 172 -0.53 15.76 13.34
CA VAL A 172 -1.57 16.60 13.97
C VAL A 172 -1.95 17.77 13.06
N SER A 173 -1.01 18.35 12.32
CA SER A 173 -1.29 19.43 11.36
C SER A 173 -2.06 18.98 10.11
N GLU A 174 -1.99 17.69 9.77
CA GLU A 174 -2.72 17.09 8.65
C GLU A 174 -4.13 16.60 9.04
N LEU A 175 -4.49 16.60 10.34
CA LEU A 175 -5.85 16.32 10.78
C LEU A 175 -6.80 17.44 10.34
N GLU A 176 -8.03 17.09 9.98
CA GLU A 176 -9.00 18.07 9.51
C GLU A 176 -9.70 18.77 10.68
N GLU A 177 -10.10 20.02 10.48
CA GLU A 177 -10.89 20.75 11.48
C GLU A 177 -12.19 19.98 11.79
N GLY A 178 -12.38 19.60 13.06
CA GLY A 178 -13.47 18.77 13.53
C GLY A 178 -13.18 17.29 13.68
N ASP A 179 -11.97 16.83 13.32
CA ASP A 179 -11.41 15.59 13.86
C ASP A 179 -11.11 15.76 15.36
N TYR A 180 -10.80 14.64 16.02
CA TYR A 180 -10.48 14.58 17.44
C TYR A 180 -9.12 13.90 17.63
N PHE A 181 -8.34 14.37 18.59
CA PHE A 181 -7.06 13.77 18.90
C PHE A 181 -6.66 13.87 20.38
N ASN A 182 -5.74 13.01 20.79
CA ASN A 182 -4.99 13.17 22.03
C ASN A 182 -3.56 12.66 21.85
N ILE A 183 -2.64 13.09 22.69
CA ILE A 183 -1.25 12.64 22.71
C ILE A 183 -0.98 12.07 24.10
N VAL A 184 -0.49 10.84 24.14
CA VAL A 184 -0.12 10.11 25.35
C VAL A 184 1.34 9.70 25.23
N THR A 185 2.15 10.08 26.20
CA THR A 185 3.55 9.65 26.31
C THR A 185 3.69 8.64 27.42
N PHE A 186 4.58 7.67 27.24
CA PHE A 186 4.88 6.68 28.26
C PHE A 186 6.36 6.39 28.37
N ASN A 187 6.79 6.14 29.61
CA ASN A 187 8.05 5.50 29.96
C ASN A 187 7.80 4.54 31.14
N ASP A 188 8.22 4.90 32.35
CA ASP A 188 7.78 4.29 33.60
C ASP A 188 6.46 4.93 34.11
N GLU A 189 6.13 6.12 33.62
CA GLU A 189 4.91 6.87 33.92
C GLU A 189 4.14 7.18 32.63
N LEU A 190 2.87 7.56 32.79
CA LEU A 190 2.01 7.98 31.68
C LEU A 190 1.64 9.45 31.83
N HIS A 191 1.78 10.20 30.74
CA HIS A 191 1.34 11.59 30.67
C HIS A 191 0.50 11.81 29.42
N SER A 192 -0.60 12.53 29.58
CA SER A 192 -1.53 12.82 28.49
C SER A 192 -1.65 14.32 28.30
N PHE A 193 -1.74 14.75 27.03
CA PHE A 193 -1.98 16.14 26.68
C PHE A 193 -3.31 16.66 27.24
N SER A 194 -4.36 15.86 27.11
CA SER A 194 -5.67 16.12 27.70
C SER A 194 -6.23 14.85 28.36
N SER A 195 -7.18 15.03 29.28
CA SER A 195 -7.91 13.93 29.91
C SER A 195 -8.96 13.30 28.99
N CYS A 196 -9.30 13.96 27.89
CA CYS A 196 -10.20 13.45 26.86
C CYS A 196 -9.70 13.80 25.45
N LEU A 197 -10.39 13.29 24.44
CA LEU A 197 -10.12 13.64 23.05
C LEU A 197 -10.46 15.13 22.78
N GLU A 198 -9.47 15.88 22.31
CA GLU A 198 -9.61 17.29 21.97
C GLU A 198 -9.98 17.46 20.49
N LYS A 199 -10.90 18.38 20.21
CA LYS A 199 -11.31 18.69 18.85
C LYS A 199 -10.22 19.49 18.14
N VAL A 200 -9.79 19.05 16.96
CA VAL A 200 -8.78 19.71 16.13
C VAL A 200 -9.23 21.12 15.76
N ASN A 201 -8.45 22.11 16.22
CA ASN A 201 -8.51 23.52 15.84
C ASN A 201 -7.12 24.16 16.08
N GLY A 202 -6.90 25.38 15.54
CA GLY A 202 -5.58 26.02 15.61
C GLY A 202 -5.02 26.16 17.03
N LYS A 203 -5.88 26.46 18.02
CA LYS A 203 -5.46 26.64 19.41
C LYS A 203 -5.10 25.31 20.08
N THR A 204 -5.90 24.27 19.90
CA THR A 204 -5.61 22.95 20.48
C THR A 204 -4.36 22.33 19.86
N THR A 205 -4.15 22.52 18.56
CA THR A 205 -2.94 22.04 17.87
C THR A 205 -1.68 22.72 18.39
N GLU A 206 -1.69 24.05 18.55
CA GLU A 206 -0.56 24.79 19.12
C GLU A 206 -0.28 24.37 20.57
N ASN A 207 -1.33 24.23 21.39
CA ASN A 207 -1.21 23.77 22.78
C ASN A 207 -0.61 22.36 22.85
N ALA A 208 -1.03 21.45 21.98
CA ALA A 208 -0.51 20.08 21.91
C ALA A 208 0.97 20.04 21.54
N ILE A 209 1.39 20.85 20.55
CA ILE A 209 2.80 20.97 20.16
C ILE A 209 3.64 21.53 21.30
N ASN A 210 3.16 22.57 22.00
CA ASN A 210 3.86 23.12 23.16
C ASN A 210 3.96 22.12 24.31
N TRP A 211 2.88 21.40 24.60
CA TRP A 211 2.88 20.33 25.59
C TRP A 211 3.88 19.22 25.23
N MET A 212 3.89 18.77 23.98
CA MET A 212 4.84 17.77 23.48
C MET A 212 6.29 18.24 23.64
N ASN A 213 6.59 19.50 23.31
CA ASN A 213 7.94 20.05 23.45
C ASN A 213 8.44 20.02 24.89
N LEU A 214 7.54 20.19 25.86
CA LEU A 214 7.84 20.16 27.30
C LEU A 214 7.92 18.74 27.87
N ASN A 215 7.05 17.82 27.43
CA ASN A 215 6.85 16.52 28.08
C ASN A 215 7.62 15.37 27.43
N PHE A 216 8.04 15.50 26.17
CA PHE A 216 8.82 14.46 25.49
C PHE A 216 10.29 14.56 25.92
N VAL A 217 10.57 13.99 27.08
CA VAL A 217 11.89 13.87 27.67
C VAL A 217 12.25 12.38 27.69
N ALA A 218 13.29 12.01 26.94
CA ALA A 218 13.71 10.62 26.81
C ALA A 218 14.41 10.15 28.10
N GLN A 219 13.69 9.43 28.95
CA GLN A 219 14.18 8.94 30.24
C GLN A 219 13.36 7.76 30.72
N GLY A 220 13.88 7.01 31.70
CA GLY A 220 13.17 5.89 32.30
C GLY A 220 13.14 4.63 31.41
N GLY A 221 12.35 3.65 31.85
CA GLY A 221 12.08 2.39 31.17
C GLY A 221 10.97 2.48 30.12
N THR A 222 10.44 1.31 29.76
CA THR A 222 9.41 1.15 28.71
C THR A 222 8.29 0.26 29.24
N ASP A 223 7.17 0.85 29.65
CA ASP A 223 5.93 0.13 29.98
C ASP A 223 4.85 0.39 28.92
N ILE A 224 4.82 -0.45 27.88
CA ILE A 224 3.85 -0.32 26.77
C ILE A 224 2.44 -0.84 27.14
N MET A 225 2.30 -1.66 28.18
CA MET A 225 1.01 -2.27 28.51
C MET A 225 0.07 -1.27 29.20
N HIS A 226 0.64 -0.37 30.00
CA HIS A 226 -0.10 0.70 30.67
C HIS A 226 -0.86 1.62 29.68
N PRO A 227 -0.21 2.25 28.68
CA PRO A 227 -0.90 3.15 27.76
C PRO A 227 -1.94 2.45 26.89
N LEU A 228 -1.70 1.21 26.46
CA LEU A 228 -2.68 0.47 25.66
C LEU A 228 -3.97 0.20 26.44
N THR A 229 -3.85 -0.05 27.75
CA THR A 229 -5.01 -0.27 28.62
C THR A 229 -5.76 1.04 28.88
N GLU A 230 -5.04 2.15 29.10
CA GLU A 230 -5.65 3.46 29.39
C GLU A 230 -6.36 4.06 28.16
N VAL A 231 -5.77 3.93 26.98
CA VAL A 231 -6.37 4.43 25.73
C VAL A 231 -7.67 3.70 25.38
N GLN A 232 -7.80 2.42 25.74
CA GLN A 232 -9.05 1.69 25.60
C GLN A 232 -10.20 2.30 26.43
N TYR A 233 -9.90 2.95 27.56
CA TYR A 233 -10.92 3.68 28.33
C TYR A 233 -11.31 5.02 27.70
N LEU A 234 -10.41 5.69 26.99
CA LEU A 234 -10.70 6.96 26.29
C LEU A 234 -11.70 6.79 25.14
N GLU A 235 -11.68 5.64 24.45
CA GLU A 235 -12.66 5.33 23.39
C GLU A 235 -14.10 5.25 23.92
N ASN A 236 -14.29 4.73 25.14
CA ASN A 236 -15.62 4.54 25.75
C ASN A 236 -16.34 5.86 26.11
N TYR A 237 -15.65 7.00 26.10
CA TYR A 237 -16.24 8.32 26.37
C TYR A 237 -16.67 9.08 25.10
N THR A 238 -16.61 8.44 23.93
CA THR A 238 -17.03 9.04 22.64
C THR A 238 -18.32 8.46 22.05
N SER A 239 -19.11 7.73 22.86
CA SER A 239 -20.43 7.20 22.49
C SER A 239 -21.56 8.20 22.72
#